data_AF-A0A4P6G9L7-F1
#
_entry.id   AF-A0A4P6G9L7-F1
#
_cell.length_a   1.000
_cell.length_b   1.000
_cell.length_c   1.000
_cell.angle_alpha   90.00
_cell.angle_beta   90.00
_cell.angle_gamma   90.00
#
_symmetry.space_group_name_H-M   'P 1'
#
loop_
_entity.id
_entity.type
_entity.pdbx_description
1 polymer ?
#
loop_
_entity_poly.entity_id
_entity_poly.type
_entity_poly.pdbx_seq_one_letter_code
_entity_poly.pdbx_strand_id
1 'polypeptide(L)'
;MPANIHLFVVVDEIGKDGFLVRKIYSSPDSPHLVAKNLPAFQIKHEVWPEKFGMLPVDPKSSATVAEHVFSSRKYPSSYLSTSSEFPKGSPRFDGKTVYIDIEKAKAAGAKLVTTEEILKSLEDYKKIATKKTAQIDQIADWVKNIDKEVLLHAEKVPAKAVFTPESYKATNMLIKGARVARVFAIGFTAYDLKLATDESIKQNSAKPISVEVVKQAGGWGAAIAGGRIGLAMGAAVGIETGPGAIVSAAVGGIIFGTAGYLGATWLTDYVQN
;
A
#
# COMPACT_ATOMS: atom_id res chain seq x y z
N MET A 1 23.13 -3.89 34.09
CA MET A 1 21.97 -3.11 33.60
C MET A 1 21.18 -4.02 32.68
N PRO A 2 19.87 -4.26 32.91
CA PRO A 2 19.09 -5.06 31.98
C PRO A 2 18.91 -4.27 30.68
N ALA A 3 19.18 -4.92 29.55
CA ALA A 3 18.97 -4.34 28.24
C ALA A 3 17.46 -4.32 27.95
N ASN A 4 16.85 -3.13 27.99
CA ASN A 4 15.48 -2.94 27.54
C ASN A 4 15.47 -3.06 26.01
N ILE A 5 15.09 -4.23 25.49
CA ILE A 5 14.92 -4.43 24.05
C ILE A 5 13.52 -3.95 23.69
N HIS A 6 13.45 -2.76 23.09
CA HIS A 6 12.21 -2.21 22.54
C HIS A 6 11.97 -2.79 21.15
N LEU A 7 10.96 -3.65 21.00
CA LEU A 7 10.52 -4.15 19.70
C LEU A 7 9.60 -3.13 19.01
N PHE A 8 10.02 -2.64 17.86
CA PHE A 8 9.18 -1.85 16.96
C PHE A 8 8.77 -2.72 15.77
N VAL A 9 7.55 -3.28 15.83
CA VAL A 9 6.90 -3.85 14.65
C VAL A 9 6.40 -2.67 13.81
N VAL A 10 7.22 -2.20 12.87
CA VAL A 10 6.83 -1.18 11.89
C VAL A 10 6.11 -1.89 10.76
N VAL A 11 4.79 -1.94 10.88
CA VAL A 11 3.93 -2.34 9.76
C VAL A 11 3.58 -1.05 9.02
N ASP A 12 4.04 -0.94 7.78
CA ASP A 12 3.70 0.18 6.90
C ASP A 12 2.20 0.12 6.65
N GLU A 13 1.44 0.96 7.36
CA GLU A 13 -0.01 1.00 7.26
C GLU A 13 -0.43 1.37 5.84
N ILE A 14 -1.59 0.89 5.42
CA ILE A 14 -2.16 1.22 4.11
C ILE A 14 -3.56 1.79 4.31
N GLY A 15 -3.95 2.71 3.45
CA GLY A 15 -5.31 3.24 3.39
C GLY A 15 -5.69 4.15 4.56
N LYS A 16 -4.72 4.75 5.26
CA LYS A 16 -5.00 5.71 6.35
C LYS A 16 -5.85 6.89 5.88
N ASP A 17 -5.51 7.44 4.71
CA ASP A 17 -6.27 8.49 4.03
C ASP A 17 -7.33 7.91 3.06
N GLY A 18 -7.51 6.59 3.02
CA GLY A 18 -8.32 5.89 2.03
C GLY A 18 -7.58 5.57 0.73
N PHE A 19 -8.34 5.12 -0.26
CA PHE A 19 -7.84 4.73 -1.58
C PHE A 19 -8.60 5.44 -2.69
N LEU A 20 -7.88 5.77 -3.76
CA LEU A 20 -8.46 6.10 -5.05
C LEU A 20 -8.47 4.85 -5.92
N VAL A 21 -9.49 4.72 -6.76
CA VAL A 21 -9.64 3.58 -7.68
C VAL A 21 -9.42 4.04 -9.10
N ARG A 22 -8.61 3.30 -9.85
CA ARG A 22 -8.46 3.50 -11.29
C ARG A 22 -8.67 2.17 -12.00
N LYS A 23 -9.45 2.21 -13.08
CA LYS A 23 -9.51 1.11 -14.04
C LYS A 23 -8.49 1.37 -15.14
N ILE A 24 -7.67 0.35 -15.41
CA ILE A 24 -6.55 0.39 -16.33
C ILE A 24 -6.67 -0.70 -17.39
N TYR A 25 -5.84 -0.65 -18.41
CA TYR A 25 -5.83 -1.68 -19.44
C TYR A 25 -5.31 -2.99 -18.88
N SER A 26 -5.98 -4.09 -19.23
CA SER A 26 -5.61 -5.44 -18.76
C SER A 26 -4.48 -6.06 -19.60
N SER A 27 -4.22 -5.54 -20.80
CA SER A 27 -3.23 -6.07 -21.74
C SER A 27 -2.57 -4.95 -22.54
N PRO A 28 -1.27 -5.07 -22.90
CA PRO A 28 -0.60 -4.16 -23.84
C PRO A 28 -1.28 -4.13 -25.22
N ASP A 29 -1.96 -5.21 -25.61
CA ASP A 29 -2.60 -5.36 -26.92
C ASP A 29 -4.03 -4.80 -26.98
N SER A 30 -4.49 -4.14 -25.91
CA SER A 30 -5.80 -3.48 -25.89
C SER A 30 -5.91 -2.48 -27.05
N PRO A 31 -6.94 -2.57 -27.92
CA PRO A 31 -7.07 -1.68 -29.08
C PRO A 31 -7.04 -0.20 -28.70
N HIS A 32 -7.64 0.16 -27.57
CA HIS A 32 -7.64 1.52 -27.05
C HIS A 32 -6.27 1.99 -26.57
N LEU A 33 -5.43 1.09 -26.04
CA LEU A 33 -4.07 1.41 -25.62
C LEU A 33 -3.14 1.54 -26.84
N VAL A 34 -3.24 0.60 -27.79
CA VAL A 34 -2.48 0.64 -29.05
C VAL A 34 -2.77 1.95 -29.81
N ALA A 35 -4.04 2.38 -29.85
CA ALA A 35 -4.43 3.63 -30.50
C ALA A 35 -3.85 4.90 -29.86
N LYS A 36 -3.30 4.83 -28.64
CA LYS A 36 -2.59 5.96 -28.01
C LYS A 36 -1.16 6.12 -28.53
N ASN A 37 -0.60 5.12 -29.21
CA ASN A 37 0.75 5.13 -29.78
C ASN A 37 1.83 5.59 -28.76
N LEU A 38 1.75 5.06 -27.53
CA LEU A 38 2.66 5.41 -26.46
C LEU A 38 4.02 4.69 -26.62
N PRO A 39 5.13 5.29 -26.14
CA PRO A 39 6.40 4.59 -26.04
C PRO A 39 6.29 3.30 -25.21
N ALA A 40 7.07 2.28 -25.58
CA ALA A 40 7.02 0.97 -24.92
C ALA A 40 7.25 1.01 -23.40
N PHE A 41 8.06 1.95 -22.90
CA PHE A 41 8.27 2.11 -21.46
C PHE A 41 6.97 2.58 -20.76
N GLN A 42 6.20 3.47 -21.39
CA GLN A 42 4.97 4.04 -20.83
C GLN A 42 3.81 3.04 -20.84
N ILE A 43 3.77 2.13 -21.83
CA ILE A 43 2.81 1.01 -21.87
C ILE A 43 2.90 0.17 -20.59
N LYS A 44 4.10 -0.06 -20.06
CA LYS A 44 4.29 -0.83 -18.82
C LYS A 44 3.63 -0.16 -17.61
N HIS A 45 3.66 1.16 -17.53
CA HIS A 45 3.03 1.95 -16.47
C HIS A 45 1.50 1.95 -16.57
N GLU A 46 0.93 1.73 -17.76
CA GLU A 46 -0.52 1.66 -17.97
C GLU A 46 -1.10 0.27 -17.69
N VAL A 47 -0.32 -0.81 -17.88
CA VAL A 47 -0.81 -2.20 -17.71
C VAL A 47 -0.42 -2.80 -16.35
N TRP A 48 0.79 -2.50 -15.87
CA TRP A 48 1.34 -3.04 -14.61
C TRP A 48 1.83 -1.94 -13.66
N PRO A 49 0.99 -0.96 -13.29
CA PRO A 49 1.40 0.11 -12.39
C PRO A 49 1.75 -0.39 -10.98
N GLU A 50 1.27 -1.55 -10.56
CA GLU A 50 1.67 -2.18 -9.30
C GLU A 50 3.17 -2.58 -9.29
N LYS A 51 3.80 -2.69 -10.46
CA LYS A 51 5.23 -2.99 -10.61
C LYS A 51 6.05 -1.75 -10.96
N PHE A 52 5.54 -0.92 -11.88
CA PHE A 52 6.33 0.18 -12.44
C PHE A 52 5.96 1.56 -11.87
N GLY A 53 4.84 1.68 -11.16
CA GLY A 53 4.20 2.94 -10.78
C GLY A 53 3.36 3.50 -11.91
N MET A 54 2.64 4.59 -11.64
CA MET A 54 1.85 5.30 -12.65
C MET A 54 2.54 6.59 -13.08
N LEU A 55 2.46 6.87 -14.38
CA LEU A 55 2.90 8.12 -14.98
C LEU A 55 1.69 8.79 -15.64
N PRO A 56 1.49 10.11 -15.46
CA PRO A 56 0.64 10.87 -16.35
C PRO A 56 1.07 10.72 -17.80
N VAL A 57 0.19 11.08 -18.73
CA VAL A 57 0.50 11.01 -20.16
C VAL A 57 1.65 11.97 -20.50
N ASP A 58 1.60 13.19 -19.93
CA ASP A 58 2.68 14.18 -20.02
C ASP A 58 2.89 14.87 -18.65
N PRO A 59 3.83 14.39 -17.82
CA PRO A 59 4.10 14.95 -16.50
C PRO A 59 4.49 16.43 -16.48
N LYS A 60 4.97 16.99 -17.60
CA LYS A 60 5.43 18.38 -17.71
C LYS A 60 4.41 19.30 -18.38
N SER A 61 3.27 18.76 -18.79
CA SER A 61 2.22 19.52 -19.46
C SER A 61 1.64 20.61 -18.56
N SER A 62 1.39 21.77 -19.18
CA SER A 62 0.69 22.91 -18.58
C SER A 62 -0.83 22.85 -18.79
N ALA A 63 -1.36 21.75 -19.34
CA ALA A 63 -2.79 21.56 -19.51
C ALA A 63 -3.53 21.76 -18.18
N THR A 64 -4.65 22.48 -18.24
CA THR A 64 -5.47 22.76 -17.06
C THR A 64 -6.27 21.53 -16.62
N VAL A 65 -6.78 21.56 -15.40
CA VAL A 65 -7.71 20.54 -14.87
C VAL A 65 -8.90 20.36 -15.81
N ALA A 66 -9.53 21.46 -16.25
CA ALA A 66 -10.66 21.40 -17.17
C ALA A 66 -10.29 20.80 -18.53
N GLU A 67 -9.14 21.13 -19.11
CA GLU A 67 -8.71 20.56 -20.39
C GLU A 67 -8.47 19.06 -20.31
N HIS A 68 -7.85 18.60 -19.22
CA HIS A 68 -7.64 17.17 -18.96
C HIS A 68 -8.96 16.41 -18.87
N VAL A 69 -9.89 16.91 -18.05
CA VAL A 69 -11.19 16.27 -17.81
C VAL A 69 -12.07 16.36 -19.06
N PHE A 70 -12.01 17.47 -19.79
CA PHE A 70 -12.76 17.65 -21.03
C PHE A 70 -12.27 16.69 -22.13
N SER A 71 -10.96 16.57 -22.32
CA SER A 71 -10.38 15.62 -23.27
C SER A 71 -8.89 15.38 -23.06
N SER A 72 -8.55 14.40 -22.22
CA SER A 72 -7.16 13.97 -22.00
C SER A 72 -6.43 13.46 -23.25
N ARG A 73 -7.17 13.03 -24.29
CA ARG A 73 -6.58 12.66 -25.59
C ARG A 73 -6.12 13.88 -26.38
N LYS A 74 -6.90 14.96 -26.35
CA LYS A 74 -6.57 16.22 -27.04
C LYS A 74 -5.56 17.03 -26.22
N TYR A 75 -5.64 16.93 -24.90
CA TYR A 75 -4.79 17.64 -23.95
C TYR A 75 -4.07 16.61 -23.05
N PRO A 76 -2.98 15.99 -23.53
CA PRO A 76 -2.09 15.22 -22.67
C PRO A 76 -1.68 16.08 -21.48
N SER A 77 -1.83 15.54 -20.27
CA SER A 77 -1.69 16.31 -19.04
C SER A 77 -0.82 15.61 -18.01
N SER A 78 -0.50 16.37 -16.95
CA SER A 78 0.19 15.94 -15.75
C SER A 78 -0.76 15.37 -14.68
N TYR A 79 -1.99 15.00 -15.07
CA TYR A 79 -3.01 14.45 -14.18
C TYR A 79 -3.32 12.98 -14.49
N LEU A 80 -3.59 12.22 -13.44
CA LEU A 80 -4.16 10.88 -13.49
C LEU A 80 -5.61 10.93 -13.04
N SER A 81 -6.54 10.55 -13.92
CA SER A 81 -7.96 10.39 -13.57
C SER A 81 -8.18 9.17 -12.67
N THR A 82 -8.84 9.39 -11.55
CA THR A 82 -9.20 8.33 -10.60
C THR A 82 -10.61 8.55 -10.07
N SER A 83 -11.16 7.56 -9.40
CA SER A 83 -12.46 7.61 -8.77
C SER A 83 -12.31 7.48 -7.26
N SER A 84 -13.09 8.24 -6.50
CA SER A 84 -13.19 8.06 -5.04
C SER A 84 -14.08 6.87 -4.63
N GLU A 85 -14.76 6.21 -5.59
CA GLU A 85 -15.64 5.08 -5.28
C GLU A 85 -14.86 3.79 -5.04
N PHE A 86 -14.44 3.59 -3.79
CA PHE A 86 -13.82 2.36 -3.36
C PHE A 86 -14.86 1.28 -3.02
N PRO A 87 -14.71 0.01 -3.47
CA PRO A 87 -13.60 -0.56 -4.24
C PRO A 87 -13.83 -0.65 -5.77
N LYS A 88 -14.97 -0.14 -6.28
CA LYS A 88 -15.43 -0.43 -7.65
C LYS A 88 -14.86 0.51 -8.72
N GLY A 89 -14.60 1.75 -8.34
CA GLY A 89 -14.22 2.86 -9.23
C GLY A 89 -15.35 3.27 -10.18
N SER A 90 -14.99 4.05 -11.20
CA SER A 90 -15.93 4.49 -12.23
C SER A 90 -16.55 3.31 -12.99
N PRO A 91 -17.88 3.28 -13.16
CA PRO A 91 -18.55 2.25 -13.95
C PRO A 91 -18.41 2.45 -15.46
N ARG A 92 -17.93 3.61 -15.92
CA ARG A 92 -17.86 3.97 -17.35
C ARG A 92 -16.62 3.44 -18.06
N PHE A 93 -15.65 2.95 -17.31
CA PHE A 93 -14.47 2.29 -17.85
C PHE A 93 -14.53 0.80 -17.57
N ASP A 94 -14.13 0.00 -18.55
CA ASP A 94 -13.89 -1.42 -18.37
C ASP A 94 -12.40 -1.69 -18.38
N GLY A 95 -11.92 -2.51 -17.44
CA GLY A 95 -10.51 -2.80 -17.31
C GLY A 95 -10.14 -3.44 -15.97
N LYS A 96 -8.85 -3.73 -15.82
CA LYS A 96 -8.26 -4.19 -14.56
C LYS A 96 -8.39 -3.07 -13.53
N THR A 97 -8.83 -3.41 -12.33
CA THR A 97 -8.95 -2.44 -11.23
C THR A 97 -7.66 -2.39 -10.45
N VAL A 98 -7.23 -1.18 -10.08
CA VAL A 98 -6.13 -0.93 -9.15
C VAL A 98 -6.52 0.13 -8.13
N TYR A 99 -5.94 0.02 -6.93
CA TYR A 99 -6.14 0.95 -5.83
C TYR A 99 -4.86 1.74 -5.61
N ILE A 100 -5.01 3.05 -5.42
CA ILE A 100 -3.92 3.97 -5.17
C ILE A 100 -4.08 4.47 -3.74
N ASP A 101 -3.11 4.15 -2.89
CA ASP A 101 -3.07 4.61 -1.51
C ASP A 101 -2.80 6.12 -1.49
N ILE A 102 -3.75 6.87 -0.93
CA ILE A 102 -3.72 8.33 -0.94
C ILE A 102 -2.54 8.87 -0.12
N GLU A 103 -2.26 8.30 1.05
CA GLU A 103 -1.17 8.74 1.91
C GLU A 103 0.18 8.51 1.21
N LYS A 104 0.38 7.31 0.65
CA LYS A 104 1.64 6.97 -0.04
C LYS A 104 1.84 7.78 -1.32
N ALA A 105 0.77 8.11 -2.03
CA ALA A 105 0.85 9.00 -3.19
C ALA A 105 1.22 10.42 -2.76
N LYS A 106 0.57 10.99 -1.74
CA LYS A 106 0.90 12.32 -1.19
C LYS A 106 2.33 12.40 -0.66
N ALA A 107 2.78 11.36 0.06
CA ALA A 107 4.14 11.26 0.56
C ALA A 107 5.19 11.22 -0.56
N ALA A 108 4.81 10.82 -1.78
CA ALA A 108 5.64 10.87 -2.97
C ALA A 108 5.51 12.20 -3.76
N GLY A 109 4.84 13.21 -3.19
CA GLY A 109 4.68 14.53 -3.81
C GLY A 109 3.41 14.70 -4.64
N ALA A 110 2.50 13.72 -4.65
CA ALA A 110 1.24 13.86 -5.38
C ALA A 110 0.30 14.87 -4.69
N LYS A 111 -0.39 15.67 -5.50
CA LYS A 111 -1.47 16.56 -5.05
C LYS A 111 -2.81 16.04 -5.58
N LEU A 112 -3.83 16.13 -4.75
CA LEU A 112 -5.20 15.78 -5.16
C LEU A 112 -5.91 17.03 -5.68
N VAL A 113 -6.69 16.85 -6.75
CA VAL A 113 -7.71 17.81 -7.17
C VAL A 113 -9.06 17.16 -6.91
N THR A 114 -9.85 17.75 -6.01
CA THR A 114 -11.13 17.17 -5.59
C THR A 114 -12.18 17.30 -6.68
N THR A 115 -13.27 16.55 -6.53
CA THR A 115 -14.43 16.65 -7.42
C THR A 115 -14.95 18.09 -7.50
N GLU A 116 -15.01 18.82 -6.38
CA GLU A 116 -15.45 20.21 -6.33
C GLU A 116 -14.51 21.16 -7.08
N GLU A 117 -13.20 20.95 -6.96
CA GLU A 117 -12.19 21.74 -7.69
C GLU A 117 -12.26 21.48 -9.19
N ILE A 118 -12.51 20.23 -9.60
CA ILE A 118 -12.76 19.87 -11.01
C ILE A 118 -14.00 20.59 -11.52
N LEU A 119 -15.13 20.51 -10.80
CA LEU A 119 -16.39 21.14 -11.20
C LEU A 119 -16.24 22.66 -11.32
N LYS A 120 -15.52 23.29 -10.38
CA LYS A 120 -15.21 24.72 -10.46
C LYS A 120 -14.35 25.04 -11.68
N SER A 121 -13.33 24.24 -11.96
CA SER A 121 -12.48 24.42 -13.14
C SER A 121 -13.27 24.27 -14.45
N LEU A 122 -14.19 23.31 -14.53
CA LEU A 122 -15.09 23.13 -15.67
C LEU A 122 -16.03 24.33 -15.85
N GLU A 123 -16.56 24.87 -14.76
CA GLU A 123 -17.42 26.06 -14.79
C GLU A 123 -16.66 27.28 -15.34
N ASP A 124 -15.42 27.50 -14.89
CA ASP A 124 -14.59 28.58 -15.43
C ASP A 124 -14.22 28.33 -16.90
N TYR A 125 -14.01 27.08 -17.30
CA TYR A 125 -13.69 26.72 -18.68
C TYR A 125 -14.83 27.01 -19.67
N LYS A 126 -16.10 27.02 -19.22
CA LYS A 126 -17.25 27.41 -20.06
C LYS A 126 -17.13 28.83 -20.60
N LYS A 127 -16.47 29.73 -19.86
CA LYS A 127 -16.24 31.13 -20.27
C LYS A 127 -15.32 31.21 -21.48
N ILE A 128 -14.43 30.23 -21.64
CA ILE A 128 -13.47 30.13 -22.74
C ILE A 128 -14.07 29.30 -23.89
N ALA A 129 -14.66 28.15 -23.55
CA ALA A 129 -15.23 27.19 -24.50
C ALA A 129 -16.76 27.36 -24.65
N THR A 130 -17.21 28.58 -24.94
CA THR A 130 -18.64 28.96 -24.98
C THR A 130 -19.49 28.12 -25.93
N LYS A 131 -18.90 27.57 -27.01
CA LYS A 131 -19.58 26.67 -27.96
C LYS A 131 -19.74 25.22 -27.47
N LYS A 132 -19.17 24.88 -26.31
CA LYS A 132 -19.11 23.52 -25.75
C LYS A 132 -19.77 23.39 -24.38
N THR A 133 -20.51 24.40 -23.94
CA THR A 133 -21.16 24.46 -22.61
C THR A 133 -21.99 23.21 -22.31
N ALA A 134 -22.88 22.80 -23.21
CA ALA A 134 -23.70 21.60 -23.01
C ALA A 134 -22.87 20.30 -22.83
N GLN A 135 -21.76 20.18 -23.56
CA GLN A 135 -20.83 19.05 -23.39
C GLN A 135 -20.10 19.12 -22.05
N ILE A 136 -19.70 20.33 -21.62
CA ILE A 136 -19.04 20.56 -20.33
C ILE A 136 -20.00 20.24 -19.18
N ASP A 137 -21.29 20.61 -19.28
CA ASP A 137 -22.33 20.28 -18.30
C ASP A 137 -22.51 18.77 -18.15
N GLN A 138 -22.57 18.06 -19.28
CA GLN A 138 -22.65 16.60 -19.27
C GLN A 138 -21.43 15.96 -18.61
N ILE A 139 -20.22 16.47 -18.89
CA ILE A 139 -18.99 15.99 -18.26
C ILE A 139 -19.00 16.28 -16.76
N ALA A 140 -19.43 17.47 -16.34
CA ALA A 140 -19.56 17.84 -14.94
C ALA A 140 -20.54 16.91 -14.19
N ASP A 141 -21.67 16.57 -14.81
CA ASP A 141 -22.63 15.60 -14.26
C ASP A 141 -21.98 14.22 -14.08
N TRP A 142 -21.26 13.72 -15.09
CA TRP A 142 -20.54 12.45 -15.01
C TRP A 142 -19.49 12.47 -13.90
N VAL A 143 -18.66 13.51 -13.82
CA VAL A 143 -17.64 13.70 -12.77
C VAL A 143 -18.27 13.61 -11.38
N LYS A 144 -19.40 14.28 -11.17
CA LYS A 144 -20.04 14.37 -9.86
C LYS A 144 -20.85 13.13 -9.48
N ASN A 145 -21.58 12.55 -10.42
CA ASN A 145 -22.65 11.60 -10.11
C ASN A 145 -22.31 10.17 -10.51
N ILE A 146 -21.43 9.97 -11.49
CA ILE A 146 -21.12 8.64 -12.04
C ILE A 146 -19.69 8.22 -11.69
N ASP A 147 -18.72 9.05 -12.08
CA ASP A 147 -17.30 8.71 -12.00
C ASP A 147 -16.72 9.03 -10.62
N LYS A 148 -17.32 9.99 -9.90
CA LYS A 148 -16.83 10.52 -8.61
C LYS A 148 -15.36 10.86 -8.74
N GLU A 149 -15.06 11.62 -9.79
CA GLU A 149 -13.69 11.78 -10.28
C GLU A 149 -12.88 12.64 -9.31
N VAL A 150 -11.66 12.18 -9.07
CA VAL A 150 -10.59 12.89 -8.35
C VAL A 150 -9.34 12.79 -9.20
N LEU A 151 -8.62 13.89 -9.39
CA LEU A 151 -7.35 13.86 -10.12
C LEU A 151 -6.18 13.75 -9.16
N LEU A 152 -5.19 12.96 -9.58
CA LEU A 152 -3.87 12.92 -8.98
C LEU A 152 -2.90 13.69 -9.87
N HIS A 153 -2.39 14.81 -9.38
CA HIS A 153 -1.31 15.57 -10.01
C HIS A 153 0.03 15.14 -9.41
N ALA A 154 0.86 14.46 -10.20
CA ALA A 154 2.15 13.96 -9.75
C ALA A 154 3.08 13.74 -10.95
N GLU A 155 4.40 13.89 -10.75
CA GLU A 155 5.36 13.46 -11.77
C GLU A 155 5.31 11.94 -11.96
N LYS A 156 5.21 11.20 -10.85
CA LYS A 156 5.06 9.75 -10.81
C LYS A 156 4.39 9.32 -9.51
N VAL A 157 3.42 8.41 -9.60
CA VAL A 157 2.93 7.66 -8.44
C VAL A 157 3.79 6.39 -8.31
N PRO A 158 4.47 6.15 -7.18
CA PRO A 158 5.37 5.02 -7.07
C PRO A 158 4.60 3.69 -6.97
N ALA A 159 5.20 2.60 -7.45
CA ALA A 159 4.60 1.27 -7.45
C ALA A 159 4.11 0.82 -6.06
N LYS A 160 4.84 1.19 -5.00
CA LYS A 160 4.48 0.89 -3.60
C LYS A 160 3.16 1.53 -3.13
N ALA A 161 2.67 2.54 -3.85
CA ALA A 161 1.37 3.17 -3.58
C ALA A 161 0.23 2.51 -4.38
N VAL A 162 0.52 1.56 -5.27
CA VAL A 162 -0.45 0.94 -6.17
C VAL A 162 -0.67 -0.53 -5.80
N PHE A 163 -1.92 -0.91 -5.63
CA PHE A 163 -2.35 -2.24 -5.24
C PHE A 163 -3.32 -2.82 -6.26
N THR A 164 -3.25 -4.13 -6.48
CA THR A 164 -4.35 -4.88 -7.11
C THR A 164 -5.34 -5.30 -6.01
N PRO A 165 -6.57 -5.72 -6.35
CA PRO A 165 -7.50 -6.25 -5.36
C PRO A 165 -6.91 -7.39 -4.52
N GLU A 166 -6.14 -8.26 -5.16
CA GLU A 166 -5.48 -9.40 -4.52
C GLU A 166 -4.36 -8.94 -3.59
N SER A 167 -3.48 -8.04 -4.05
CA SER A 167 -2.38 -7.54 -3.21
C SER A 167 -2.89 -6.69 -2.06
N TYR A 168 -3.93 -5.87 -2.27
CA TYR A 168 -4.62 -5.15 -1.20
C TYR A 168 -5.20 -6.11 -0.16
N LYS A 169 -5.92 -7.15 -0.59
CA LYS A 169 -6.51 -8.15 0.33
C LYS A 169 -5.43 -8.84 1.15
N ALA A 170 -4.35 -9.28 0.51
CA ALA A 170 -3.23 -9.93 1.17
C ALA A 170 -2.52 -9.00 2.17
N THR A 171 -2.19 -7.77 1.76
CA THR A 171 -1.54 -6.79 2.63
C THR A 171 -2.46 -6.37 3.79
N ASN A 172 -3.76 -6.17 3.55
CA ASN A 172 -4.71 -5.84 4.62
C ASN A 172 -4.88 -6.99 5.63
N MET A 173 -4.92 -8.25 5.16
CA MET A 173 -4.92 -9.43 6.05
C MET A 173 -3.65 -9.49 6.91
N LEU A 174 -2.49 -9.26 6.29
CA LEU A 174 -1.20 -9.21 6.99
C LEU A 174 -1.14 -8.09 8.02
N ILE A 175 -1.60 -6.88 7.69
CA ILE A 175 -1.64 -5.73 8.60
C ILE A 175 -2.58 -6.02 9.78
N LYS A 176 -3.77 -6.59 9.52
CA LYS A 176 -4.69 -7.01 10.59
C LYS A 176 -4.05 -8.06 11.48
N GLY A 177 -3.42 -9.08 10.90
CA GLY A 177 -2.69 -10.12 11.64
C GLY A 177 -1.55 -9.55 12.48
N ALA A 178 -0.76 -8.64 11.92
CA ALA A 178 0.35 -7.99 12.61
C ALA A 178 -0.12 -7.04 13.72
N ARG A 179 -1.23 -6.32 13.54
CA ARG A 179 -1.86 -5.52 14.61
C ARG A 179 -2.30 -6.42 15.77
N VAL A 180 -2.95 -7.53 15.47
CA VAL A 180 -3.36 -8.52 16.48
C VAL A 180 -2.13 -9.09 17.19
N ALA A 181 -1.11 -9.54 16.46
CA ALA A 181 0.13 -10.05 17.02
C ALA A 181 0.86 -9.00 17.89
N ARG A 182 0.85 -7.72 17.50
CA ARG A 182 1.42 -6.62 18.29
C ARG A 182 0.70 -6.44 19.63
N VAL A 183 -0.64 -6.50 19.63
CA VAL A 183 -1.43 -6.41 20.88
C VAL A 183 -1.16 -7.61 21.78
N PHE A 184 -1.14 -8.82 21.23
CA PHE A 184 -0.82 -10.03 21.99
C PHE A 184 0.61 -10.02 22.52
N ALA A 185 1.59 -9.62 21.72
CA ALA A 185 2.99 -9.50 22.15
C ALA A 185 3.14 -8.54 23.33
N ILE A 186 2.49 -7.37 23.31
CA ILE A 186 2.53 -6.41 24.42
C ILE A 186 1.83 -6.99 25.67
N GLY A 187 0.68 -7.64 25.49
CA GLY A 187 -0.11 -8.23 26.57
C GLY A 187 0.59 -9.40 27.28
N PHE A 188 1.12 -10.36 26.51
CA PHE A 188 1.90 -11.50 27.04
C PHE A 188 3.21 -11.03 27.66
N THR A 189 3.95 -10.13 27.01
CA THR A 189 5.18 -9.58 27.59
C THR A 189 4.91 -8.92 28.95
N ALA A 190 3.84 -8.12 29.08
CA ALA A 190 3.53 -7.48 30.36
C ALA A 190 3.01 -8.44 31.44
N TYR A 191 2.20 -9.44 31.07
CA TYR A 191 1.64 -10.42 32.00
C TYR A 191 2.69 -11.44 32.47
N ASP A 192 3.49 -11.97 31.55
CA ASP A 192 4.51 -12.98 31.85
C ASP A 192 5.71 -12.37 32.57
N LEU A 193 6.11 -11.13 32.25
CA LEU A 193 7.10 -10.41 33.08
C LEU A 193 6.57 -10.17 34.50
N LYS A 194 5.28 -9.87 34.66
CA LYS A 194 4.70 -9.65 35.99
C LYS A 194 4.69 -10.94 36.82
N LEU A 195 4.23 -12.05 36.24
CA LEU A 195 4.26 -13.36 36.89
C LEU A 195 5.68 -13.82 37.21
N ALA A 196 6.61 -13.72 36.25
CA ALA A 196 8.01 -14.08 36.46
C ALA A 196 8.70 -13.17 37.48
N THR A 197 8.30 -11.89 37.58
CA THR A 197 8.78 -10.96 38.61
C THR A 197 8.26 -11.34 40.00
N ASP A 198 6.96 -11.60 40.13
CA ASP A 198 6.35 -12.05 41.39
C ASP A 198 6.96 -13.39 41.86
N GLU A 199 7.27 -14.29 40.92
CA GLU A 199 7.90 -15.58 41.19
C GLU A 199 9.40 -15.43 41.52
N SER A 200 10.13 -14.55 40.84
CA SER A 200 11.51 -14.18 41.17
C SER A 200 11.65 -13.53 42.54
N ILE A 201 10.68 -12.69 42.96
CA ILE A 201 10.65 -12.08 44.29
C ILE A 201 10.38 -13.15 45.36
N LYS A 202 9.42 -14.05 45.12
CA LYS A 202 9.11 -15.16 46.04
C LYS A 202 10.28 -16.14 46.18
N GLN A 203 11.02 -16.38 45.11
CA GLN A 203 12.13 -17.34 45.08
C GLN A 203 13.51 -16.71 45.33
N ASN A 204 13.56 -15.37 45.52
CA ASN A 204 14.78 -14.58 45.65
C ASN A 204 15.85 -14.92 44.59
N SER A 205 15.42 -15.12 43.34
CA SER A 205 16.24 -15.65 42.26
C SER A 205 15.92 -14.97 40.94
N ALA A 206 16.94 -14.55 40.18
CA ALA A 206 16.78 -13.91 38.87
C ALA A 206 16.56 -14.92 37.72
N LYS A 207 16.58 -16.23 38.02
CA LYS A 207 16.50 -17.32 37.04
C LYS A 207 15.17 -17.34 36.24
N PRO A 208 13.99 -17.16 36.87
CA PRO A 208 12.71 -17.12 36.15
C PRO A 208 12.63 -15.99 35.10
N ILE A 209 13.03 -14.77 35.48
CA ILE A 209 13.06 -13.62 34.56
C ILE A 209 14.03 -13.85 33.40
N SER A 210 15.21 -14.44 33.68
CA SER A 210 16.24 -14.67 32.67
C SER A 210 15.81 -15.70 31.60
N VAL A 211 15.08 -16.74 32.01
CA VAL A 211 14.54 -17.77 31.10
C VAL A 211 13.50 -17.17 30.16
N GLU A 212 12.60 -16.35 30.68
CA GLU A 212 11.53 -15.72 29.89
C GLU A 212 12.10 -14.72 28.86
N VAL A 213 13.13 -13.96 29.25
CA VAL A 213 13.87 -13.06 28.34
C VAL A 213 14.53 -13.84 27.19
N VAL A 214 15.08 -15.03 27.44
CA VAL A 214 15.70 -15.88 26.41
C VAL A 214 14.64 -16.47 25.45
N LYS A 215 13.50 -16.94 25.97
CA LYS A 215 12.37 -17.42 25.14
C LYS A 215 11.85 -16.33 24.21
N GLN A 216 11.68 -15.13 24.73
CA GLN A 216 11.24 -13.98 23.94
C GLN A 216 12.31 -13.61 22.91
N ALA A 217 13.58 -13.42 23.30
CA ALA A 217 14.65 -13.06 22.37
C ALA A 217 14.87 -14.07 21.23
N GLY A 218 14.75 -15.38 21.50
CA GLY A 218 14.90 -16.44 20.50
C GLY A 218 13.77 -16.46 19.46
N GLY A 219 12.52 -16.22 19.87
CA GLY A 219 11.39 -16.05 18.95
C GLY A 219 11.53 -14.83 18.04
N TRP A 220 11.99 -13.69 18.58
CA TRP A 220 12.14 -12.44 17.82
C TRP A 220 13.32 -12.45 16.84
N GLY A 221 14.48 -13.01 17.22
CA GLY A 221 15.65 -13.09 16.34
C GLY A 221 15.42 -13.98 15.12
N ALA A 222 14.72 -15.10 15.32
CA ALA A 222 14.36 -16.00 14.23
C ALA A 222 13.25 -15.42 13.33
N ALA A 223 12.33 -14.62 13.88
CA ALA A 223 11.34 -13.90 13.08
C ALA A 223 11.99 -12.87 12.14
N ILE A 224 12.99 -12.11 12.62
CA ILE A 224 13.74 -11.15 11.79
C ILE A 224 14.56 -11.88 10.71
N ALA A 225 15.25 -12.96 11.08
CA ALA A 225 16.01 -13.77 10.13
C ALA A 225 15.09 -14.40 9.07
N GLY A 226 13.95 -14.95 9.50
CA GLY A 226 12.89 -15.45 8.65
C GLY A 226 12.34 -14.41 7.69
N GLY A 227 12.13 -13.19 8.17
CA GLY A 227 11.67 -12.08 7.35
C GLY A 227 12.64 -11.72 6.23
N ARG A 228 13.94 -11.77 6.51
CA ARG A 228 14.99 -11.56 5.49
C ARG A 228 15.06 -12.70 4.48
N ILE A 229 14.94 -13.94 4.93
CA ILE A 229 14.92 -15.13 4.06
C ILE A 229 13.66 -15.11 3.18
N GLY A 230 12.51 -14.77 3.76
CA GLY A 230 11.24 -14.60 3.03
C GLY A 230 11.31 -13.49 1.98
N LEU A 231 11.96 -12.37 2.29
CA LEU A 231 12.25 -11.31 1.31
C LEU A 231 13.15 -11.79 0.18
N ALA A 232 14.24 -12.49 0.50
CA ALA A 232 15.19 -13.00 -0.49
C ALA A 232 14.54 -14.03 -1.42
N MET A 233 13.72 -14.94 -0.89
CA MET A 233 12.95 -15.89 -1.69
C MET A 233 11.87 -15.19 -2.52
N GLY A 234 11.21 -14.17 -1.97
CA GLY A 234 10.27 -13.32 -2.70
C GLY A 234 10.93 -12.62 -3.89
N ALA A 235 12.12 -12.04 -3.67
CA ALA A 235 12.92 -11.42 -4.72
C ALA A 235 13.29 -12.43 -5.82
N ALA A 236 13.72 -13.65 -5.45
CA ALA A 236 14.09 -14.70 -6.40
C ALA A 236 12.94 -15.17 -7.32
N VAL A 237 11.68 -15.02 -6.89
CA VAL A 237 10.49 -15.31 -7.72
C VAL A 237 9.90 -14.07 -8.39
N GLY A 238 10.66 -12.97 -8.47
CA GLY A 238 10.28 -11.74 -9.17
C GLY A 238 9.40 -10.78 -8.38
N ILE A 239 9.32 -10.96 -7.06
CA ILE A 239 8.62 -10.07 -6.11
C ILE A 239 9.67 -9.17 -5.45
N GLU A 240 10.33 -8.36 -6.26
CA GLU A 240 11.53 -7.62 -5.83
C GLU A 240 11.19 -6.26 -5.22
N THR A 241 10.08 -5.64 -5.64
CA THR A 241 9.67 -4.32 -5.19
C THR A 241 8.15 -4.19 -5.22
N GLY A 242 7.54 -3.77 -4.10
CA GLY A 242 6.10 -3.55 -3.97
C GLY A 242 5.43 -4.36 -2.85
N PRO A 243 4.08 -4.32 -2.75
CA PRO A 243 3.33 -4.96 -1.67
C PRO A 243 3.59 -6.47 -1.52
N GLY A 244 3.90 -7.15 -2.63
CA GLY A 244 4.25 -8.57 -2.59
C GLY A 244 5.54 -8.86 -1.80
N ALA A 245 6.53 -7.96 -1.83
CA ALA A 245 7.80 -8.18 -1.14
C ALA A 245 7.60 -8.16 0.39
N ILE A 246 6.65 -7.32 0.85
CA ILE A 246 6.22 -7.24 2.25
C ILE A 246 5.52 -8.53 2.69
N VAL A 247 4.69 -9.12 1.82
CA VAL A 247 3.98 -10.38 2.09
C VAL A 247 4.97 -11.54 2.25
N SER A 248 5.92 -11.68 1.32
CA SER A 248 6.94 -12.75 1.42
C SER A 248 7.82 -12.60 2.66
N ALA A 249 8.17 -11.36 3.03
CA ALA A 249 8.86 -11.07 4.30
C ALA A 249 8.05 -11.56 5.51
N ALA A 250 6.77 -11.22 5.57
CA ALA A 250 5.96 -11.56 6.74
C ALA A 250 5.71 -13.07 6.87
N VAL A 251 5.47 -13.77 5.75
CA VAL A 251 5.33 -15.24 5.77
C VAL A 251 6.61 -15.90 6.27
N GLY A 252 7.77 -15.48 5.76
CA GLY A 252 9.06 -15.95 6.28
C GLY A 252 9.23 -15.65 7.77
N GLY A 253 8.88 -14.43 8.20
CA GLY A 253 8.98 -14.03 9.60
C GLY A 253 8.08 -14.85 10.54
N ILE A 254 6.86 -15.21 10.13
CA ILE A 254 5.94 -16.03 10.92
C ILE A 254 6.46 -17.47 11.05
N ILE A 255 6.87 -18.08 9.94
CA ILE A 255 7.33 -19.48 9.92
C ILE A 255 8.58 -19.65 10.79
N PHE A 256 9.60 -18.82 10.55
CA PHE A 256 10.86 -18.93 11.29
C PHE A 256 10.78 -18.31 12.69
N GLY A 257 9.90 -17.33 12.94
CA GLY A 257 9.61 -16.83 14.28
C GLY A 257 8.98 -17.89 15.18
N THR A 258 8.05 -18.68 14.63
CA THR A 258 7.45 -19.82 15.34
C THR A 258 8.50 -20.90 15.60
N ALA A 259 9.34 -21.23 14.61
CA ALA A 259 10.42 -22.20 14.77
C ALA A 259 11.47 -21.75 15.81
N GLY A 260 11.82 -20.47 15.86
CA GLY A 260 12.74 -19.93 16.85
C GLY A 260 12.16 -19.88 18.26
N TYR A 261 10.87 -19.58 18.41
CA TYR A 261 10.19 -19.67 19.70
C TYR A 261 10.24 -21.11 20.22
N LEU A 262 9.83 -22.08 19.39
CA LEU A 262 9.85 -23.51 19.75
C LEU A 262 11.27 -24.00 20.10
N GLY A 263 12.28 -23.64 19.31
CA GLY A 263 13.68 -23.97 19.58
C GLY A 263 14.25 -23.32 20.84
N ALA A 264 13.85 -22.08 21.15
CA ALA A 264 14.24 -21.42 22.39
C ALA A 264 13.60 -22.10 23.62
N THR A 265 12.35 -22.57 23.50
CA THR A 265 11.70 -23.40 24.54
C THR A 265 12.51 -24.66 24.84
N TRP A 266 12.94 -25.38 23.81
CA TRP A 266 13.79 -26.58 23.97
C TRP A 266 15.12 -26.27 24.66
N LEU A 267 15.79 -25.18 24.27
CA LEU A 267 17.04 -24.75 24.89
C LEU A 267 16.85 -24.37 26.36
N THR A 268 15.72 -23.74 26.70
CA THR A 268 15.42 -23.40 28.10
C THR A 268 15.10 -24.61 28.95
N ASP A 269 14.41 -25.61 28.40
CA ASP A 269 14.14 -26.87 29.09
C ASP A 269 15.45 -27.62 29.40
N TYR A 270 16.45 -27.51 28.51
CA TYR A 270 17.79 -28.07 28.72
C TYR A 270 18.59 -27.35 29.83
N VAL A 271 18.46 -26.02 29.96
CA VAL A 271 19.18 -25.22 30.97
C VAL A 271 18.52 -25.26 32.36
N GLN A 272 17.26 -25.69 32.42
CA GLN A 272 16.53 -25.88 33.68
C GLN A 272 16.82 -27.23 34.35
N ASN A 273 17.27 -28.24 33.59
CA ASN A 273 17.85 -29.48 34.12
C ASN A 273 19.31 -29.28 34.56
#